data_AF-A0A3M5JDM5-F1
#
_entry.id   AF-A0A3M5JDM5-F1
#
_cell.length_a   1.000
_cell.length_b   1.000
_cell.length_c   1.000
_cell.angle_alpha   90.00
_cell.angle_beta   90.00
_cell.angle_gamma   90.00
#
_symmetry.space_group_name_H-M   'P 1'
#
loop_
_entity.id
_entity.type
_entity.pdbx_description
1 polymer ?
#
loop_
_entity_poly.entity_id
_entity_poly.type
_entity_poly.pdbx_seq_one_letter_code
_entity_poly.pdbx_strand_id
1 'polypeptide(L)'
;MSVISKWIERIRILFWSASWRKSVLLAPPLIAELLPDVPGGEPNLLPSSAWLVPLRVNFPMWQNSEPSPDYPEYLRVYWNDELLDEKIWIGPVQPVDLFIMIAQQRLGEGRHRLRYSVETANQMLTESETLAFVIDKTAPVFADEEALIFPQEIVSDGLTAAWLNTHDDTVLAEVPAYFSPSPGDLVIWYWSSTPTGSEHTGTLPLVESDIGSTISIAFDKQMVLESGDGIRYVSYKLKDRSGNAGPRALAVSLLVCAQPVPRVLPPPRVQKATGGSSASKLDPVDAYRGAVVSIPEDAVIAPGDTVRVQWAEPGSVGSFLTEVADSRLFNVPSTQIAQHFGKSIPVYYEVFENSADPSYLSDRHTLTILGMTGFPVVQCDKVSGAILSLQDIPEGGYAQFKLDSWSFMGTDQFITIDVRGVSGADDELLIVNVLDEYPVPLVADRIDAGVISKTDLKAFNIDTQLDVRVRVSFDQTLSWQSFPSLRLMLYP
;
A
#
# COMPACT_ATOMS: atom_id res chain seq x y z
N MET A 1 25.33 -54.61 -1.45
CA MET A 1 23.96 -55.16 -1.33
C MET A 1 22.98 -54.08 -1.79
N SER A 2 21.90 -54.50 -2.49
CA SER A 2 20.86 -53.69 -3.15
C SER A 2 21.24 -53.14 -4.54
N VAL A 3 20.85 -53.74 -5.69
CA VAL A 3 19.53 -53.78 -6.40
C VAL A 3 19.34 -52.51 -7.28
N ILE A 4 19.65 -52.52 -8.59
CA ILE A 4 18.86 -52.90 -9.80
C ILE A 4 18.25 -51.69 -10.55
N SER A 5 18.34 -51.77 -11.89
CA SER A 5 17.62 -51.05 -12.97
C SER A 5 18.21 -49.70 -13.43
N LYS A 6 18.39 -49.37 -14.71
CA LYS A 6 18.10 -50.04 -16.00
C LYS A 6 18.91 -49.32 -17.12
N TRP A 7 19.60 -50.12 -17.95
CA TRP A 7 19.82 -49.98 -19.42
C TRP A 7 20.87 -48.95 -19.94
N ILE A 8 22.09 -49.33 -20.39
CA ILE A 8 22.51 -50.13 -21.59
C ILE A 8 22.21 -49.37 -22.90
N GLU A 9 23.10 -49.05 -23.85
CA GLU A 9 24.52 -49.31 -24.13
C GLU A 9 24.95 -48.29 -25.22
N ARG A 10 26.17 -47.73 -25.14
CA ARG A 10 26.79 -47.03 -26.29
C ARG A 10 28.26 -47.44 -26.37
N ILE A 11 28.55 -48.44 -27.19
CA ILE A 11 29.89 -48.91 -27.49
C ILE A 11 30.13 -48.89 -29.01
N ARG A 12 31.20 -48.15 -29.35
CA ARG A 12 32.19 -48.31 -30.43
C ARG A 12 31.91 -47.90 -31.89
N ILE A 13 32.85 -47.05 -32.29
CA ILE A 13 33.38 -46.62 -33.57
C ILE A 13 34.03 -47.81 -34.33
N LEU A 14 33.85 -47.93 -35.65
CA LEU A 14 34.88 -47.89 -36.73
C LEU A 14 34.40 -48.50 -38.08
N PHE A 15 34.29 -47.62 -39.09
CA PHE A 15 34.57 -47.74 -40.55
C PHE A 15 34.11 -48.96 -41.40
N TRP A 16 33.28 -48.70 -42.42
CA TRP A 16 33.67 -48.73 -43.85
C TRP A 16 32.58 -48.15 -44.78
N SER A 17 33.00 -47.86 -46.01
CA SER A 17 32.54 -46.91 -47.02
C SER A 17 31.26 -47.25 -47.81
N ALA A 18 30.38 -46.27 -47.99
CA ALA A 18 29.69 -45.95 -49.24
C ALA A 18 29.00 -44.58 -49.10
N SER A 19 28.99 -43.81 -50.19
CA SER A 19 28.57 -42.43 -50.33
C SER A 19 27.21 -42.08 -49.68
N TRP A 20 27.21 -41.16 -48.72
CA TRP A 20 26.11 -40.24 -48.47
C TRP A 20 26.70 -38.83 -48.34
N ARG A 21 26.64 -38.04 -49.42
CA ARG A 21 26.69 -36.58 -49.30
C ARG A 21 25.43 -36.19 -48.52
N LYS A 22 25.52 -36.02 -47.20
CA LYS A 22 24.60 -35.09 -46.53
C LYS A 22 24.95 -33.73 -47.10
N SER A 23 24.11 -33.21 -48.00
CA SER A 23 24.14 -31.80 -48.36
C SER A 23 23.97 -31.02 -47.06
N VAL A 24 25.07 -30.44 -46.56
CA VAL A 24 25.01 -29.51 -45.44
C VAL A 24 24.40 -28.25 -46.02
N LEU A 25 23.13 -27.98 -45.66
CA LEU A 25 22.47 -26.75 -46.05
C LEU A 25 23.20 -25.55 -45.42
N LEU A 26 23.21 -24.42 -46.13
CA LEU A 26 23.63 -23.14 -45.56
C LEU A 26 22.60 -22.67 -44.53
N ALA A 27 23.02 -21.79 -43.61
CA ALA A 27 22.11 -21.11 -42.70
C ALA A 27 21.01 -20.36 -43.49
N PRO A 28 19.80 -20.19 -42.92
CA PRO A 28 18.71 -19.50 -43.60
C PRO A 28 19.05 -18.01 -43.80
N PRO A 29 18.36 -17.33 -44.73
CA PRO A 29 18.45 -15.87 -44.83
C PRO A 29 17.99 -15.20 -43.53
N LEU A 30 18.44 -13.96 -43.31
CA LEU A 30 18.20 -13.21 -42.07
C LEU A 30 17.38 -11.95 -42.35
N ILE A 31 16.24 -11.82 -41.68
CA ILE A 31 15.43 -10.59 -41.60
C ILE A 31 15.53 -10.09 -40.17
N ALA A 32 16.11 -8.91 -39.97
CA ALA A 32 16.38 -8.38 -38.63
C ALA A 32 15.11 -7.86 -37.94
N GLU A 33 14.10 -7.53 -38.73
CA GLU A 33 12.85 -6.91 -38.32
C GLU A 33 11.83 -7.91 -37.75
N LEU A 34 12.05 -9.23 -37.91
CA LEU A 34 11.12 -10.25 -37.42
C LEU A 34 10.93 -10.14 -35.90
N LEU A 35 9.68 -10.20 -35.47
CA LEU A 35 9.31 -10.19 -34.07
C LEU A 35 9.68 -11.54 -33.41
N PRO A 36 10.10 -11.54 -32.13
CA PRO A 36 10.32 -12.77 -31.38
C PRO A 36 9.07 -13.63 -31.33
N ASP A 37 9.24 -14.95 -31.41
CA ASP A 37 8.13 -15.90 -31.28
C ASP A 37 7.51 -15.86 -29.88
N VAL A 38 6.20 -16.01 -29.82
CA VAL A 38 5.42 -16.15 -28.59
C VAL A 38 4.68 -17.48 -28.58
N PRO A 39 4.50 -18.13 -27.41
CA PRO A 39 3.70 -19.37 -27.32
C PRO A 39 2.31 -19.20 -27.92
N GLY A 40 1.89 -20.15 -28.74
CA GLY A 40 0.59 -20.14 -29.44
C GLY A 40 0.45 -19.10 -30.56
N GLY A 41 1.40 -18.18 -30.73
CA GLY A 41 1.36 -17.14 -31.77
C GLY A 41 2.06 -17.55 -33.06
N GLU A 42 2.04 -16.64 -34.04
CA GLU A 42 2.63 -16.89 -35.34
C GLU A 42 4.17 -16.90 -35.28
N PRO A 43 4.84 -17.85 -35.96
CA PRO A 43 6.29 -17.86 -35.96
C PRO A 43 6.85 -16.80 -36.91
N ASN A 44 7.96 -16.16 -36.52
CA ASN A 44 8.69 -15.19 -37.33
C ASN A 44 7.74 -14.15 -37.95
N LEU A 45 6.99 -13.43 -37.12
CA LEU A 45 6.03 -12.45 -37.61
C LEU A 45 6.75 -11.16 -38.01
N LEU A 46 6.46 -10.67 -39.22
CA LEU A 46 6.96 -9.36 -39.64
C LEU A 46 6.12 -8.25 -38.97
N PRO A 47 6.71 -7.16 -38.48
CA PRO A 47 5.94 -6.03 -37.98
C PRO A 47 5.46 -5.14 -39.12
N SER A 48 4.37 -4.43 -38.88
CA SER A 48 3.68 -3.62 -39.88
C SER A 48 4.50 -2.48 -40.44
N SER A 49 5.40 -1.91 -39.65
CA SER A 49 6.37 -0.94 -40.13
C SER A 49 7.32 -1.50 -41.19
N ALA A 50 7.61 -2.80 -41.18
CA ALA A 50 8.63 -3.41 -42.04
C ALA A 50 8.11 -3.78 -43.45
N TRP A 51 6.80 -4.00 -43.64
CA TRP A 51 6.24 -4.17 -45.00
C TRP A 51 5.72 -2.89 -45.65
N LEU A 52 5.86 -1.74 -44.97
CA LEU A 52 5.57 -0.43 -45.55
C LEU A 52 6.74 0.14 -46.37
N VAL A 53 7.90 -0.53 -46.30
CA VAL A 53 9.14 -0.17 -47.01
C VAL A 53 9.74 -1.42 -47.67
N PRO A 54 10.70 -1.27 -48.60
CA PRO A 54 11.46 -2.42 -49.11
C PRO A 54 12.14 -3.18 -47.96
N LEU A 55 11.94 -4.50 -47.90
CA LEU A 55 12.43 -5.35 -46.81
C LEU A 55 13.87 -5.79 -47.07
N ARG A 56 14.76 -5.52 -46.12
CA ARG A 56 16.16 -5.95 -46.21
C ARG A 56 16.29 -7.40 -45.78
N VAL A 57 16.85 -8.23 -46.64
CA VAL A 57 17.20 -9.63 -46.34
C VAL A 57 18.70 -9.78 -46.43
N ASN A 58 19.34 -10.22 -45.35
CA ASN A 58 20.78 -10.44 -45.29
C ASN A 58 21.12 -11.93 -45.44
N PHE A 59 22.30 -12.22 -45.95
CA PHE A 59 22.76 -13.59 -46.18
C PHE A 59 24.05 -13.85 -45.39
N PRO A 60 24.12 -14.96 -44.62
CA PRO A 60 25.38 -15.40 -44.05
C PRO A 60 26.43 -15.68 -45.13
N MET A 61 27.67 -15.25 -44.89
CA MET A 61 28.79 -15.54 -45.78
C MET A 61 29.03 -17.06 -45.85
N TRP A 62 29.11 -17.62 -47.05
CA TRP A 62 29.40 -19.04 -47.27
C TRP A 62 30.91 -19.31 -47.23
N GLN A 63 31.26 -20.58 -47.01
CA GLN A 63 32.65 -21.02 -47.00
C GLN A 63 33.20 -21.18 -48.42
N ASN A 64 34.52 -21.07 -48.57
CA ASN A 64 35.26 -21.28 -49.83
C ASN A 64 34.83 -20.33 -50.98
N SER A 65 34.50 -19.08 -50.65
CA SER A 65 34.20 -18.05 -51.64
C SER A 65 35.49 -17.47 -52.23
N GLU A 66 35.73 -17.73 -53.53
CA GLU A 66 36.88 -17.21 -54.28
C GLU A 66 36.49 -16.78 -55.72
N PRO A 67 35.49 -15.90 -55.88
CA PRO A 67 35.06 -15.43 -57.21
C PRO A 67 36.17 -14.70 -57.98
N SER A 68 36.21 -14.93 -59.29
CA SER A 68 37.07 -14.22 -60.24
C SER A 68 36.34 -13.96 -61.56
N PRO A 69 36.87 -13.14 -62.49
CA PRO A 69 36.20 -12.90 -63.77
C PRO A 69 35.98 -14.17 -64.60
N ASP A 70 36.89 -15.14 -64.50
CA ASP A 70 36.79 -16.42 -65.22
C ASP A 70 35.92 -17.44 -64.48
N TYR A 71 35.73 -17.27 -63.17
CA TYR A 71 34.96 -18.16 -62.30
C TYR A 71 34.06 -17.35 -61.37
N PRO A 72 32.92 -16.82 -61.87
CA PRO A 72 31.98 -16.05 -61.05
C PRO A 72 31.25 -16.91 -60.01
N GLU A 73 30.80 -16.27 -58.93
CA GLU A 73 29.89 -16.84 -57.95
C GLU A 73 28.48 -16.27 -58.09
N TYR A 74 27.48 -17.12 -57.89
CA TYR A 74 26.06 -16.75 -58.02
C TYR A 74 25.33 -16.98 -56.69
N LEU A 75 24.60 -15.96 -56.22
CA LEU A 75 23.59 -16.09 -55.17
C LEU A 75 22.22 -15.94 -55.83
N ARG A 76 21.43 -17.01 -55.81
CA ARG A 76 20.05 -17.02 -56.30
C ARG A 76 19.10 -17.09 -55.13
N VAL A 77 18.25 -16.08 -54.99
CA VAL A 77 17.28 -15.98 -53.89
C VAL A 77 15.92 -16.39 -54.39
N TYR A 78 15.22 -17.23 -53.64
CA TYR A 78 13.91 -17.76 -53.99
C TYR A 78 12.87 -17.30 -52.99
N TRP A 79 11.76 -16.76 -53.50
CA TRP A 79 10.56 -16.37 -52.75
C TRP A 79 9.42 -17.32 -53.10
N ASN A 80 8.93 -18.08 -52.11
CA ASN A 80 7.90 -19.11 -52.31
C ASN A 80 8.26 -20.08 -53.45
N ASP A 81 9.53 -20.47 -53.53
CA ASP A 81 10.13 -21.34 -54.56
C ASP A 81 10.28 -20.74 -55.97
N GLU A 82 9.92 -19.47 -56.19
CA GLU A 82 10.20 -18.73 -57.42
C GLU A 82 11.50 -17.93 -57.29
N LEU A 83 12.31 -17.89 -58.36
CA LEU A 83 13.51 -17.06 -58.39
C LEU A 83 13.11 -15.59 -58.26
N LEU A 84 13.55 -14.95 -57.18
CA LEU A 84 13.28 -13.56 -56.86
C LEU A 84 14.38 -12.64 -57.36
N ASP A 85 15.62 -12.99 -57.08
CA ASP A 85 16.79 -12.17 -57.40
C ASP A 85 18.03 -13.04 -57.63
N GLU A 86 18.98 -12.52 -58.40
CA GLU A 86 20.28 -13.14 -58.62
C GLU A 86 21.39 -12.08 -58.48
N LYS A 87 22.37 -12.38 -57.63
CA LYS A 87 23.60 -11.61 -57.52
C LYS A 87 24.77 -12.40 -58.07
N ILE A 88 25.68 -11.69 -58.73
CA ILE A 88 26.87 -12.26 -59.35
C ILE A 88 28.10 -11.51 -58.82
N TRP A 89 29.12 -12.26 -58.40
CA TRP A 89 30.42 -11.72 -58.01
C TRP A 89 31.52 -12.27 -58.92
N ILE A 90 32.33 -11.36 -59.46
CA ILE A 90 33.55 -11.64 -60.26
C ILE A 90 34.83 -11.22 -59.53
N GLY A 91 34.71 -10.89 -58.25
CA GLY A 91 35.79 -10.51 -57.33
C GLY A 91 35.32 -10.66 -55.88
N PRO A 92 36.22 -10.57 -54.89
CA PRO A 92 35.93 -10.98 -53.51
C PRO A 92 34.62 -10.41 -52.95
N VAL A 93 33.72 -11.30 -52.49
CA VAL A 93 32.42 -10.92 -51.93
C VAL A 93 32.62 -10.07 -50.67
N GLN A 94 32.11 -8.84 -50.70
CA GLN A 94 32.19 -7.95 -49.54
C GLN A 94 30.97 -8.17 -48.62
N PRO A 95 31.15 -8.21 -47.29
CA PRO A 95 30.02 -8.37 -46.36
C PRO A 95 28.92 -7.31 -46.52
N VAL A 96 29.28 -6.10 -46.97
CA VAL A 96 28.32 -5.01 -47.22
C VAL A 96 27.35 -5.32 -48.36
N ASP A 97 27.71 -6.23 -49.28
CA ASP A 97 26.90 -6.58 -50.46
C ASP A 97 25.98 -7.80 -50.24
N LEU A 98 26.10 -8.46 -49.08
CA LEU A 98 25.37 -9.67 -48.70
C LEU A 98 23.93 -9.38 -48.23
N PHE A 99 23.19 -8.63 -49.05
CA PHE A 99 21.77 -8.37 -48.83
C PHE A 99 21.03 -8.15 -50.14
N ILE A 100 19.72 -8.38 -50.13
CA ILE A 100 18.80 -7.88 -51.16
C ILE A 100 17.73 -7.00 -50.51
N MET A 101 17.07 -6.19 -51.32
CA MET A 101 15.88 -5.43 -50.93
C MET A 101 14.67 -6.02 -51.63
N ILE A 102 13.78 -6.66 -50.89
CA ILE A 102 12.52 -7.17 -51.43
C ILE A 102 11.55 -5.99 -51.56
N ALA A 103 11.11 -5.73 -52.79
CA ALA A 103 10.20 -4.64 -53.07
C ALA A 103 8.86 -4.80 -52.33
N GLN A 104 8.31 -3.69 -51.85
CA GLN A 104 7.09 -3.65 -51.03
C GLN A 104 5.91 -4.42 -51.67
N GLN A 105 5.77 -4.37 -53.00
CA GLN A 105 4.68 -5.02 -53.73
C GLN A 105 4.72 -6.55 -53.66
N ARG A 106 5.87 -7.15 -53.28
CA ARG A 106 6.03 -8.60 -53.09
C ARG A 106 5.69 -9.06 -51.68
N LEU A 107 5.62 -8.14 -50.72
CA LEU A 107 5.31 -8.42 -49.32
C LEU A 107 3.80 -8.58 -49.15
N GLY A 108 3.24 -9.67 -49.66
CA GLY A 108 1.81 -9.97 -49.59
C GLY A 108 1.36 -10.42 -48.20
N GLU A 109 0.05 -10.58 -48.01
CA GLU A 109 -0.53 -11.23 -46.83
C GLU A 109 -0.17 -12.73 -46.80
N GLY A 110 0.07 -13.26 -45.61
CA GLY A 110 0.12 -14.69 -45.33
C GLY A 110 1.52 -15.25 -45.06
N ARG A 111 1.63 -16.57 -45.22
CA ARG A 111 2.86 -17.32 -44.93
C ARG A 111 3.80 -17.25 -46.13
N HIS A 112 5.06 -16.94 -45.87
CA HIS A 112 6.10 -16.84 -46.89
C HIS A 112 7.31 -17.71 -46.55
N ARG A 113 8.00 -18.13 -47.61
CA ARG A 113 9.22 -18.93 -47.53
C ARG A 113 10.32 -18.25 -48.32
N LEU A 114 11.44 -18.03 -47.67
CA LEU A 114 12.67 -17.50 -48.25
C LEU A 114 13.79 -18.54 -48.14
N ARG A 115 14.46 -18.79 -49.25
CA ARG A 115 15.68 -19.60 -49.29
C ARG A 115 16.61 -19.05 -50.37
N TYR A 116 17.86 -19.45 -50.33
CA TYR A 116 18.82 -19.11 -51.37
C TYR A 116 19.67 -20.31 -51.76
N SER A 117 20.29 -20.23 -52.93
CA SER A 117 21.33 -21.16 -53.35
C SER A 117 22.57 -20.39 -53.75
N VAL A 118 23.73 -20.90 -53.38
CA VAL A 118 25.03 -20.37 -53.80
C VAL A 118 25.68 -21.36 -54.75
N GLU A 119 26.12 -20.87 -55.90
CA GLU A 119 27.04 -21.57 -56.79
C GLU A 119 28.42 -20.90 -56.67
N THR A 120 29.36 -21.60 -56.05
CA THR A 120 30.73 -21.09 -55.81
C THR A 120 31.61 -21.21 -57.06
N ALA A 121 32.78 -20.56 -57.06
CA ALA A 121 33.69 -20.50 -58.21
C ALA A 121 34.14 -21.90 -58.71
N ASN A 122 34.14 -22.89 -57.82
CA ASN A 122 34.41 -24.30 -58.12
C ASN A 122 33.18 -25.10 -58.62
N GLN A 123 32.10 -24.42 -59.02
CA GLN A 123 30.84 -24.99 -59.53
C GLN A 123 30.08 -25.86 -58.50
N MET A 124 30.34 -25.67 -57.21
CA MET A 124 29.58 -26.32 -56.15
C MET A 124 28.31 -25.53 -55.85
N LEU A 125 27.15 -26.14 -56.14
CA LEU A 125 25.84 -25.61 -55.77
C LEU A 125 25.46 -26.09 -54.36
N THR A 126 25.15 -25.16 -53.46
CA THR A 126 24.66 -25.44 -52.10
C THR A 126 23.41 -24.61 -51.80
N GLU A 127 22.37 -25.25 -51.30
CA GLU A 127 21.13 -24.56 -50.89
C GLU A 127 21.17 -24.18 -49.40
N SER A 128 20.39 -23.17 -49.01
CA SER A 128 20.15 -22.80 -47.62
C SER A 128 18.99 -23.57 -47.00
N GLU A 129 18.92 -23.56 -45.68
CA GLU A 129 17.67 -23.78 -44.95
C GLU A 129 16.62 -22.73 -45.36
N THR A 130 15.36 -23.08 -45.19
CA THR A 130 14.24 -22.18 -45.52
C THR A 130 13.83 -21.37 -44.30
N LEU A 131 13.85 -20.05 -44.43
CA LEU A 131 13.19 -19.15 -43.48
C LEU A 131 11.70 -19.09 -43.82
N ALA A 132 10.86 -19.64 -42.93
CA ALA A 132 9.42 -19.48 -42.99
C ALA A 132 8.99 -18.36 -42.02
N PHE A 133 8.17 -17.43 -42.51
CA PHE A 133 7.74 -16.25 -41.76
C PHE A 133 6.33 -15.83 -42.17
N VAL A 134 5.69 -14.97 -41.38
CA VAL A 134 4.31 -14.53 -41.61
C VAL A 134 4.26 -13.02 -41.79
N ILE A 135 3.44 -12.57 -42.73
CA ILE A 135 3.05 -11.18 -42.91
C ILE A 135 1.54 -11.10 -42.66
N ASP A 136 1.13 -10.42 -41.61
CA ASP A 136 -0.28 -10.19 -41.29
C ASP A 136 -0.61 -8.70 -41.41
N LYS A 137 -1.41 -8.33 -42.40
CA LYS A 137 -1.87 -6.96 -42.66
C LYS A 137 -3.30 -6.72 -42.20
N THR A 138 -3.92 -7.71 -41.56
CA THR A 138 -5.32 -7.69 -41.21
C THR A 138 -5.50 -7.21 -39.79
N ALA A 139 -5.94 -5.95 -39.64
CA ALA A 139 -6.23 -5.42 -38.31
C ALA A 139 -7.36 -6.22 -37.62
N PRO A 140 -7.31 -6.38 -36.29
CA PRO A 140 -8.41 -6.97 -35.54
C PRO A 140 -9.71 -6.18 -35.74
N VAL A 141 -10.82 -6.91 -35.90
CA VAL A 141 -12.16 -6.35 -36.07
C VAL A 141 -13.09 -6.97 -35.03
N PHE A 142 -13.95 -6.15 -34.43
CA PHE A 142 -14.95 -6.60 -33.47
C PHE A 142 -15.96 -7.56 -34.12
N ALA A 143 -16.49 -8.52 -33.35
CA ALA A 143 -17.54 -9.40 -33.84
C ALA A 143 -18.85 -8.64 -34.07
N ASP A 144 -19.15 -7.74 -33.14
CA ASP A 144 -20.20 -6.72 -33.17
C ASP A 144 -19.56 -5.39 -32.70
N GLU A 145 -20.07 -4.20 -33.07
CA GLU A 145 -19.52 -2.88 -32.67
C GLU A 145 -19.72 -2.59 -31.15
N GLU A 146 -19.38 -3.56 -30.30
CA GLU A 146 -19.75 -3.58 -28.90
C GLU A 146 -18.80 -2.73 -28.05
N ALA A 147 -19.41 -2.01 -27.11
CA ALA A 147 -18.70 -1.34 -26.05
C ALA A 147 -18.27 -2.36 -24.98
N LEU A 148 -17.36 -1.98 -24.09
CA LEU A 148 -16.99 -2.81 -22.93
C LEU A 148 -18.23 -3.19 -22.11
N ILE A 149 -18.24 -4.39 -21.55
CA ILE A 149 -19.36 -4.88 -20.74
C ILE A 149 -19.01 -4.68 -19.27
N PHE A 150 -19.73 -3.80 -18.59
CA PHE A 150 -19.60 -3.54 -17.16
C PHE A 150 -20.65 -4.30 -16.34
N PRO A 151 -20.38 -4.60 -15.06
CA PRO A 151 -21.38 -5.09 -14.11
C PRO A 151 -22.67 -4.24 -14.15
N GLN A 152 -23.81 -4.92 -14.10
CA GLN A 152 -25.12 -4.26 -14.29
C GLN A 152 -25.40 -3.23 -13.18
N GLU A 153 -24.91 -3.45 -11.96
CA GLU A 153 -25.06 -2.50 -10.85
C GLU A 153 -24.38 -1.16 -11.16
N ILE A 154 -23.20 -1.19 -11.78
CA ILE A 154 -22.49 0.05 -12.19
C ILE A 154 -23.29 0.80 -13.26
N VAL A 155 -23.86 0.09 -14.23
CA VAL A 155 -24.61 0.70 -15.34
C VAL A 155 -25.94 1.30 -14.85
N SER A 156 -26.57 0.67 -13.87
CA SER A 156 -27.89 1.09 -13.36
C SER A 156 -27.80 2.12 -12.23
N ASP A 157 -26.92 1.90 -11.25
CA ASP A 157 -26.85 2.70 -10.02
C ASP A 157 -25.66 3.68 -10.00
N GLY A 158 -24.72 3.53 -10.95
CA GLY A 158 -23.47 4.28 -10.99
C GLY A 158 -22.34 3.64 -10.19
N LEU A 159 -21.10 4.02 -10.49
CA LEU A 159 -19.91 3.57 -9.79
C LEU A 159 -19.71 4.39 -8.52
N THR A 160 -19.99 3.78 -7.36
CA THR A 160 -19.90 4.43 -6.04
C THR A 160 -18.67 3.97 -5.25
N ALA A 161 -18.29 4.75 -4.22
CA ALA A 161 -17.25 4.36 -3.27
C ALA A 161 -17.59 3.04 -2.56
N ALA A 162 -18.86 2.89 -2.15
CA ALA A 162 -19.36 1.68 -1.52
C ALA A 162 -19.22 0.46 -2.44
N TRP A 163 -19.56 0.60 -3.72
CA TRP A 163 -19.40 -0.47 -4.71
C TRP A 163 -17.92 -0.88 -4.83
N LEU A 164 -16.99 0.09 -4.93
CA LEU A 164 -15.55 -0.21 -5.00
C LEU A 164 -15.07 -0.99 -3.77
N ASN A 165 -15.48 -0.57 -2.57
CA ASN A 165 -15.05 -1.20 -1.31
C ASN A 165 -15.54 -2.64 -1.17
N THR A 166 -16.66 -3.01 -1.79
CA THR A 166 -17.20 -4.38 -1.76
C THR A 166 -16.70 -5.28 -2.91
N HIS A 167 -15.92 -4.72 -3.85
CA HIS A 167 -15.42 -5.42 -5.04
C HIS A 167 -13.90 -5.30 -5.18
N ASP A 168 -13.19 -5.51 -4.06
CA ASP A 168 -11.72 -5.53 -4.02
C ASP A 168 -11.05 -4.29 -4.62
N ASP A 169 -11.69 -3.13 -4.46
CA ASP A 169 -11.22 -1.82 -4.95
C ASP A 169 -10.92 -1.80 -6.47
N THR A 170 -11.58 -2.67 -7.24
CA THR A 170 -11.33 -2.86 -8.68
C THR A 170 -12.63 -2.99 -9.46
N VAL A 171 -12.76 -2.23 -10.55
CA VAL A 171 -13.83 -2.45 -11.54
C VAL A 171 -13.29 -3.33 -12.65
N LEU A 172 -13.94 -4.46 -12.91
CA LEU A 172 -13.66 -5.32 -14.05
C LEU A 172 -14.66 -5.04 -15.17
N ALA A 173 -14.16 -4.88 -16.39
CA ALA A 173 -14.99 -4.83 -17.59
C ALA A 173 -14.58 -5.95 -18.55
N GLU A 174 -15.58 -6.65 -19.07
CA GLU A 174 -15.37 -7.69 -20.07
C GLU A 174 -15.18 -7.04 -21.46
N VAL A 175 -14.20 -7.59 -22.20
CA VAL A 175 -13.93 -7.23 -23.58
C VAL A 175 -14.77 -8.14 -24.47
N PRO A 176 -15.70 -7.58 -25.29
CA PRO A 176 -16.48 -8.36 -26.24
C PRO A 176 -15.63 -9.22 -27.17
N ALA A 177 -16.22 -10.31 -27.66
CA ALA A 177 -15.58 -11.17 -28.64
C ALA A 177 -15.21 -10.38 -29.91
N TYR A 178 -14.04 -10.70 -30.46
CA TYR A 178 -13.57 -10.13 -31.72
C TYR A 178 -12.99 -11.23 -32.60
N PHE A 179 -12.83 -10.94 -33.90
CA PHE A 179 -12.39 -11.94 -34.87
C PHE A 179 -10.89 -12.21 -34.76
N SER A 180 -10.55 -13.51 -34.81
CA SER A 180 -9.16 -14.01 -34.85
C SER A 180 -8.26 -13.52 -33.70
N PRO A 181 -8.69 -13.64 -32.43
CA PRO A 181 -7.82 -13.29 -31.31
C PRO A 181 -6.58 -14.18 -31.31
N SER A 182 -5.41 -13.57 -31.12
CA SER A 182 -4.13 -14.26 -31.16
C SER A 182 -3.22 -13.84 -29.99
N PRO A 183 -2.34 -14.73 -29.49
CA PRO A 183 -1.37 -14.34 -28.48
C PRO A 183 -0.48 -13.18 -28.95
N GLY A 184 -0.35 -12.17 -28.10
CA GLY A 184 0.38 -10.93 -28.36
C GLY A 184 -0.46 -9.80 -28.93
N ASP A 185 -1.75 -10.02 -29.22
CA ASP A 185 -2.70 -8.93 -29.44
C ASP A 185 -2.77 -8.04 -28.19
N LEU A 186 -3.03 -6.75 -28.39
CA LEU A 186 -3.13 -5.75 -27.33
C LEU A 186 -4.56 -5.23 -27.23
N VAL A 187 -5.14 -5.32 -26.05
CA VAL A 187 -6.33 -4.55 -25.65
C VAL A 187 -5.86 -3.25 -25.01
N ILE A 188 -6.17 -2.11 -25.61
CA ILE A 188 -5.75 -0.78 -25.15
C ILE A 188 -6.99 0.03 -24.80
N TRP A 189 -7.15 0.45 -23.55
CA TRP A 189 -8.36 1.16 -23.10
C TRP A 189 -8.10 2.56 -22.59
N TYR A 190 -9.19 3.33 -22.57
CA TYR A 190 -9.21 4.76 -22.32
C TYR A 190 -10.38 5.12 -21.42
N TRP A 191 -10.14 6.01 -20.47
CA TRP A 191 -11.10 6.53 -19.51
C TRP A 191 -11.10 8.06 -19.56
N SER A 192 -12.23 8.66 -19.94
CA SER A 192 -12.29 10.10 -20.20
C SER A 192 -13.49 10.79 -19.56
N SER A 193 -13.40 12.10 -19.37
CA SER A 193 -14.55 12.96 -19.07
C SER A 193 -15.33 13.38 -20.34
N THR A 194 -14.82 13.06 -21.53
CA THR A 194 -15.47 13.40 -22.81
C THR A 194 -15.68 12.17 -23.70
N PRO A 195 -16.74 12.12 -24.54
CA PRO A 195 -17.02 10.95 -25.38
C PRO A 195 -15.90 10.60 -26.38
N THR A 196 -15.09 11.58 -26.76
CA THR A 196 -14.02 11.43 -27.77
C THR A 196 -12.62 11.42 -27.15
N GLY A 197 -12.49 11.54 -25.83
CA GLY A 197 -11.19 11.63 -25.18
C GLY A 197 -10.34 10.40 -25.41
N SER A 198 -9.03 10.55 -25.34
CA SER A 198 -8.05 9.50 -25.68
C SER A 198 -7.00 9.35 -24.60
N GLU A 199 -7.36 9.66 -23.36
CA GLU A 199 -6.52 9.48 -22.19
C GLU A 199 -6.27 7.97 -22.00
N HIS A 200 -5.04 7.54 -22.27
CA HIS A 200 -4.64 6.14 -22.14
C HIS A 200 -4.66 5.72 -20.67
N THR A 201 -5.35 4.62 -20.38
CA THR A 201 -5.52 4.11 -19.02
C THR A 201 -4.76 2.82 -18.81
N GLY A 202 -4.76 1.92 -19.80
CA GLY A 202 -4.05 0.67 -19.68
C GLY A 202 -3.94 -0.12 -20.98
N THR A 203 -3.11 -1.14 -20.93
CA THR A 203 -2.85 -2.07 -22.04
C THR A 203 -2.70 -3.48 -21.49
N LEU A 204 -3.39 -4.44 -22.10
CA LEU A 204 -3.31 -5.86 -21.79
C LEU A 204 -2.79 -6.62 -23.03
N PRO A 205 -1.57 -7.18 -23.00
CA PRO A 205 -1.14 -8.14 -24.01
C PRO A 205 -1.76 -9.51 -23.77
N LEU A 206 -2.44 -10.07 -24.77
CA LEU A 206 -3.05 -11.38 -24.68
C LEU A 206 -1.99 -12.49 -24.68
N VAL A 207 -2.22 -13.52 -23.89
CA VAL A 207 -1.43 -14.74 -23.84
C VAL A 207 -2.25 -15.93 -24.32
N GLU A 208 -1.59 -17.09 -24.51
CA GLU A 208 -2.24 -18.31 -25.01
C GLU A 208 -3.48 -18.74 -24.20
N SER A 209 -3.48 -18.52 -22.87
CA SER A 209 -4.62 -18.86 -22.01
C SER A 209 -5.85 -17.96 -22.18
N ASP A 210 -5.67 -16.76 -22.73
CA ASP A 210 -6.76 -15.82 -22.95
C ASP A 210 -7.58 -16.19 -24.20
N ILE A 211 -6.99 -16.93 -25.12
CA ILE A 211 -7.60 -17.30 -26.38
C ILE A 211 -8.73 -18.31 -26.15
N GLY A 212 -9.96 -17.90 -26.47
CA GLY A 212 -11.18 -18.69 -26.23
C GLY A 212 -11.73 -18.59 -24.80
N SER A 213 -11.13 -17.75 -23.95
CA SER A 213 -11.60 -17.42 -22.60
C SER A 213 -12.25 -16.03 -22.59
N THR A 214 -12.98 -15.70 -21.52
CA THR A 214 -13.43 -14.33 -21.27
C THR A 214 -12.24 -13.44 -20.96
N ILE A 215 -12.09 -12.35 -21.71
CA ILE A 215 -11.04 -11.35 -21.49
C ILE A 215 -11.63 -10.23 -20.63
N SER A 216 -10.95 -9.90 -19.52
CA SER A 216 -11.35 -8.80 -18.64
C SER A 216 -10.22 -7.80 -18.47
N ILE A 217 -10.57 -6.52 -18.47
CA ILE A 217 -9.67 -5.41 -18.15
C ILE A 217 -10.08 -4.78 -16.82
N ALA A 218 -9.10 -4.24 -16.10
CA ALA A 218 -9.29 -3.72 -14.75
C ALA A 218 -9.10 -2.20 -14.70
N PHE A 219 -9.89 -1.56 -13.84
CA PHE A 219 -9.81 -0.16 -13.48
C PHE A 219 -9.70 -0.08 -11.96
N ASP A 220 -8.56 0.39 -11.45
CA ASP A 220 -8.35 0.50 -10.01
C ASP A 220 -9.10 1.70 -9.40
N LYS A 221 -9.41 1.58 -8.11
CA LYS A 221 -10.08 2.61 -7.32
C LYS A 221 -9.36 3.96 -7.33
N GLN A 222 -8.02 3.97 -7.33
CA GLN A 222 -7.27 5.22 -7.31
C GLN A 222 -7.55 6.03 -8.57
N MET A 223 -7.50 5.40 -9.74
CA MET A 223 -7.83 6.01 -11.03
C MET A 223 -9.28 6.52 -11.06
N VAL A 224 -10.23 5.74 -10.56
CA VAL A 224 -11.64 6.15 -10.48
C VAL A 224 -11.78 7.42 -9.63
N LEU A 225 -11.16 7.44 -8.45
CA LEU A 225 -11.18 8.58 -7.53
C LEU A 225 -10.49 9.81 -8.14
N GLU A 226 -9.31 9.66 -8.72
CA GLU A 226 -8.56 10.75 -9.39
C GLU A 226 -9.32 11.33 -10.57
N SER A 227 -10.10 10.49 -11.27
CA SER A 227 -10.97 10.97 -12.34
C SER A 227 -12.05 11.91 -11.82
N GLY A 228 -12.45 11.79 -10.54
CA GLY A 228 -13.50 12.56 -9.90
C GLY A 228 -14.92 12.11 -10.28
N ASP A 229 -15.92 12.73 -9.68
CA ASP A 229 -17.33 12.43 -9.93
C ASP A 229 -17.84 12.97 -11.27
N GLY A 230 -18.97 12.43 -11.71
CA GLY A 230 -19.68 12.78 -12.94
C GLY A 230 -19.59 11.69 -14.00
N ILE A 231 -20.05 12.00 -15.22
CA ILE A 231 -20.06 11.01 -16.30
C ILE A 231 -18.64 10.78 -16.83
N ARG A 232 -18.26 9.51 -16.94
CA ARG A 232 -17.03 9.04 -17.58
C ARG A 232 -17.36 8.20 -18.80
N TYR A 233 -16.54 8.32 -19.83
CA TYR A 233 -16.64 7.60 -21.09
C TYR A 233 -15.49 6.62 -21.19
N VAL A 234 -15.82 5.34 -21.29
CA VAL A 234 -14.83 4.25 -21.34
C VAL A 234 -14.88 3.58 -22.70
N SER A 235 -13.74 3.47 -23.36
CA SER A 235 -13.62 2.84 -24.68
C SER A 235 -12.31 2.09 -24.81
N TYR A 236 -12.17 1.30 -25.87
CA TYR A 236 -10.94 0.56 -26.13
C TYR A 236 -10.63 0.43 -27.63
N LYS A 237 -9.43 -0.06 -27.92
CA LYS A 237 -8.92 -0.44 -29.24
C LYS A 237 -8.18 -1.76 -29.15
N LEU A 238 -8.23 -2.51 -30.24
CA LEU A 238 -7.44 -3.70 -30.44
C LEU A 238 -6.28 -3.40 -31.38
N LYS A 239 -5.14 -4.02 -31.12
CA LYS A 239 -3.96 -3.95 -32.00
C LYS A 239 -3.32 -5.32 -32.03
N ASP A 240 -3.14 -5.90 -33.21
CA ASP A 240 -2.48 -7.19 -33.32
C ASP A 240 -0.98 -7.10 -32.98
N ARG A 241 -0.34 -8.26 -32.84
CA ARG A 241 1.10 -8.35 -32.55
C ARG A 241 1.96 -7.76 -33.68
N SER A 242 1.51 -7.86 -34.92
CA SER A 242 2.13 -7.25 -36.09
C SER A 242 2.07 -5.71 -36.04
N GLY A 243 1.17 -5.15 -35.25
CA GLY A 243 0.97 -3.75 -35.01
C GLY A 243 -0.12 -3.09 -35.84
N ASN A 244 -0.97 -3.83 -36.55
CA ASN A 244 -2.14 -3.23 -37.18
C ASN A 244 -3.18 -2.92 -36.12
N ALA A 245 -3.68 -1.68 -36.13
CA ALA A 245 -4.67 -1.21 -35.16
C ALA A 245 -6.07 -1.25 -35.77
N GLY A 246 -7.01 -1.85 -35.05
CA GLY A 246 -8.43 -1.88 -35.40
C GLY A 246 -9.13 -0.53 -35.18
N PRO A 247 -10.44 -0.44 -35.52
CA PRO A 247 -11.26 0.71 -35.19
C PRO A 247 -11.37 0.92 -33.67
N ARG A 248 -11.81 2.11 -33.26
CA ARG A 248 -12.16 2.38 -31.87
C ARG A 248 -13.53 1.79 -31.55
N ALA A 249 -13.65 1.09 -30.43
CA ALA A 249 -14.94 0.63 -29.94
C ALA A 249 -15.83 1.80 -29.49
N LEU A 250 -17.15 1.55 -29.43
CA LEU A 250 -18.09 2.50 -28.84
C LEU A 250 -17.74 2.76 -27.36
N ALA A 251 -17.97 4.00 -26.92
CA ALA A 251 -17.75 4.38 -25.54
C ALA A 251 -18.97 4.03 -24.67
N VAL A 252 -18.74 3.43 -23.50
CA VAL A 252 -19.73 3.29 -22.44
C VAL A 252 -19.74 4.55 -21.60
N SER A 253 -20.92 5.09 -21.31
CA SER A 253 -21.11 6.19 -20.37
C SER A 253 -21.40 5.62 -18.98
N LEU A 254 -20.52 5.90 -18.01
CA LEU A 254 -20.67 5.50 -16.61
C LEU A 254 -20.86 6.75 -15.74
N LEU A 255 -21.86 6.75 -14.87
CA LEU A 255 -21.98 7.76 -13.82
C LEU A 255 -21.05 7.38 -12.66
N VAL A 256 -20.07 8.22 -12.35
CA VAL A 256 -19.17 8.04 -11.21
C VAL A 256 -19.61 8.94 -10.05
N CYS A 257 -19.83 8.33 -8.90
CA CYS A 257 -20.18 8.96 -7.62
C CYS A 257 -19.31 8.35 -6.52
N ALA A 258 -18.00 8.35 -6.74
CA ALA A 258 -17.02 7.68 -5.90
C ALA A 258 -16.35 8.64 -4.90
N GLN A 259 -16.51 9.96 -5.10
CA GLN A 259 -16.04 10.92 -4.12
C GLN A 259 -16.94 10.90 -2.87
N PRO A 260 -16.35 11.01 -1.67
CA PRO A 260 -17.11 11.17 -0.45
C PRO A 260 -18.07 12.36 -0.60
N VAL A 261 -19.36 12.16 -0.30
CA VAL A 261 -20.36 13.24 -0.39
C VAL A 261 -19.90 14.40 0.49
N PRO A 262 -19.71 15.62 -0.06
CA PRO A 262 -19.30 16.77 0.74
C PRO A 262 -20.31 17.01 1.86
N ARG A 263 -19.86 16.84 3.10
CA ARG A 263 -20.67 17.02 4.31
C ARG A 263 -19.99 17.98 5.26
N VAL A 264 -20.78 18.85 5.88
CA VAL A 264 -20.30 19.78 6.91
C VAL A 264 -20.35 19.03 8.23
N LEU A 265 -19.17 18.69 8.78
CA LEU A 265 -19.00 17.98 10.05
C LEU A 265 -18.23 18.87 11.06
N PRO A 266 -18.92 19.81 11.73
CA PRO A 266 -18.29 20.72 12.69
C PRO A 266 -17.73 19.96 13.91
N PRO A 267 -16.82 20.57 14.70
CA PRO A 267 -16.23 19.91 15.87
C PRO A 267 -17.29 19.51 16.90
N PRO A 268 -17.11 18.37 17.61
CA PRO A 268 -17.99 18.03 18.72
C PRO A 268 -17.87 19.04 19.87
N ARG A 269 -18.84 19.02 20.77
CA ARG A 269 -18.80 19.77 22.04
C ARG A 269 -18.75 18.81 23.22
N VAL A 270 -18.02 19.19 24.26
CA VAL A 270 -18.02 18.47 25.53
C VAL A 270 -18.93 19.20 26.51
N GLN A 271 -19.97 18.54 27.01
CA GLN A 271 -20.91 19.15 27.94
C GLN A 271 -20.19 19.59 29.22
N LYS A 272 -20.61 20.72 29.78
CA LYS A 272 -20.00 21.42 30.93
C LYS A 272 -18.58 21.97 30.70
N ALA A 273 -17.92 21.67 29.58
CA ALA A 273 -16.71 22.36 29.21
C ALA A 273 -17.03 23.81 28.80
N THR A 274 -16.17 24.75 29.19
CA THR A 274 -16.33 26.18 28.90
C THR A 274 -15.34 26.60 27.83
N GLY A 275 -15.82 27.21 26.75
CA GLY A 275 -14.98 27.67 25.64
C GLY A 275 -15.74 27.93 24.35
N GLY A 276 -15.01 27.89 23.24
CA GLY A 276 -15.54 28.09 21.88
C GLY A 276 -15.92 26.78 21.19
N SER A 277 -16.24 26.87 19.90
CA SER A 277 -16.64 25.73 19.07
C SER A 277 -15.52 24.72 18.83
N SER A 278 -14.28 25.18 18.65
CA SER A 278 -13.13 24.33 18.33
C SER A 278 -12.16 24.09 19.50
N ALA A 279 -12.34 24.80 20.62
CA ALA A 279 -11.52 24.58 21.82
C ALA A 279 -12.28 24.95 23.10
N SER A 280 -12.17 24.11 24.12
CA SER A 280 -12.78 24.35 25.43
C SER A 280 -11.96 23.80 26.59
N LYS A 281 -12.31 24.23 27.80
CA LYS A 281 -11.69 23.79 29.05
C LYS A 281 -12.70 23.03 29.89
N LEU A 282 -12.33 21.85 30.37
CA LEU A 282 -13.14 21.03 31.27
C LEU A 282 -12.52 21.03 32.66
N ASP A 283 -13.31 21.44 33.66
CA ASP A 283 -12.95 21.21 35.06
C ASP A 283 -13.17 19.72 35.39
N PRO A 284 -12.15 19.00 35.89
CA PRO A 284 -12.28 17.61 36.32
C PRO A 284 -13.48 17.32 37.23
N VAL A 285 -13.85 18.26 38.11
CA VAL A 285 -14.95 18.07 39.07
C VAL A 285 -16.28 17.88 38.35
N ASP A 286 -16.47 18.54 37.20
CA ASP A 286 -17.69 18.44 36.40
C ASP A 286 -17.85 17.11 35.66
N ALA A 287 -16.74 16.38 35.51
CA ALA A 287 -16.63 15.09 34.83
C ALA A 287 -16.31 13.92 35.77
N TYR A 288 -16.57 14.07 37.08
CA TYR A 288 -16.37 13.02 38.07
C TYR A 288 -17.11 11.70 37.74
N ARG A 289 -18.25 11.79 37.06
CA ARG A 289 -19.03 10.63 36.58
C ARG A 289 -18.80 10.30 35.10
N GLY A 290 -17.77 10.86 34.49
CA GLY A 290 -17.53 10.83 33.05
C GLY A 290 -17.93 12.14 32.37
N ALA A 291 -17.59 12.23 31.10
CA ALA A 291 -17.93 13.36 30.23
C ALA A 291 -18.96 12.95 29.18
N VAL A 292 -19.75 13.90 28.70
CA VAL A 292 -20.69 13.68 27.59
C VAL A 292 -20.24 14.52 26.40
N VAL A 293 -19.97 13.85 25.29
CA VAL A 293 -19.65 14.47 24.01
C VAL A 293 -20.94 14.58 23.19
N SER A 294 -21.24 15.77 22.69
CA SER A 294 -22.41 16.06 21.86
C SER A 294 -22.01 16.52 20.47
N ILE A 295 -22.66 15.98 19.46
CA ILE A 295 -22.47 16.34 18.06
C ILE A 295 -23.40 17.51 17.70
N PRO A 296 -22.90 18.60 17.09
CA PRO A 296 -23.71 19.75 16.73
C PRO A 296 -24.86 19.41 15.76
N GLU A 297 -26.02 20.04 15.93
CA GLU A 297 -27.20 19.83 15.06
C GLU A 297 -26.97 20.23 13.60
N ASP A 298 -26.05 21.17 13.34
CA ASP A 298 -25.63 21.58 12.01
C ASP A 298 -24.67 20.58 11.34
N ALA A 299 -24.28 19.50 12.03
CA ALA A 299 -23.60 18.37 11.41
C ALA A 299 -24.53 17.61 10.46
N VAL A 300 -24.13 17.49 9.19
CA VAL A 300 -24.87 16.78 8.14
C VAL A 300 -24.66 15.27 8.32
N ILE A 301 -25.62 14.65 9.01
CA ILE A 301 -25.70 13.20 9.25
C ILE A 301 -27.03 12.73 8.66
N ALA A 302 -26.99 11.89 7.62
CA ALA A 302 -28.19 11.46 6.90
C ALA A 302 -28.95 10.37 7.69
N PRO A 303 -30.26 10.18 7.46
CA PRO A 303 -30.99 9.04 8.02
C PRO A 303 -30.34 7.71 7.61
N GLY A 304 -30.00 6.87 8.58
CA GLY A 304 -29.28 5.59 8.35
C GLY A 304 -27.76 5.68 8.54
N ASP A 305 -27.20 6.89 8.64
CA ASP A 305 -25.80 7.06 9.05
C ASP A 305 -25.64 6.70 10.52
N THR A 306 -24.49 6.11 10.85
CA THR A 306 -24.11 5.78 12.24
C THR A 306 -22.85 6.53 12.64
N VAL A 307 -22.65 6.77 13.93
CA VAL A 307 -21.57 7.64 14.42
C VAL A 307 -20.83 7.02 15.61
N ARG A 308 -19.54 7.31 15.74
CA ARG A 308 -18.78 7.09 16.98
C ARG A 308 -17.87 8.29 17.29
N VAL A 309 -17.46 8.42 18.55
CA VAL A 309 -16.61 9.50 19.05
C VAL A 309 -15.24 8.96 19.45
N GLN A 310 -14.20 9.65 19.02
CA GLN A 310 -12.82 9.46 19.48
C GLN A 310 -12.47 10.51 20.54
N TRP A 311 -11.98 10.04 21.69
CA TRP A 311 -11.46 10.83 22.80
C TRP A 311 -9.95 10.63 22.92
N ALA A 312 -9.19 11.73 22.82
CA ALA A 312 -7.73 11.76 22.71
C ALA A 312 -7.17 11.07 21.45
N GLU A 313 -5.85 11.13 21.26
CA GLU A 313 -5.20 10.52 20.09
C GLU A 313 -5.28 8.99 20.17
N PRO A 314 -5.66 8.28 19.09
CA PRO A 314 -5.68 6.82 19.09
C PRO A 314 -4.35 6.20 19.55
N GLY A 315 -4.42 5.27 20.49
CA GLY A 315 -3.25 4.58 21.04
C GLY A 315 -2.51 5.34 22.14
N SER A 316 -2.89 6.59 22.46
CA SER A 316 -2.36 7.26 23.65
C SER A 316 -2.98 6.68 24.93
N VAL A 317 -2.25 6.79 26.05
CA VAL A 317 -2.79 6.52 27.39
C VAL A 317 -4.04 7.39 27.60
N GLY A 318 -5.15 6.76 27.99
CA GLY A 318 -6.43 7.44 28.22
C GLY A 318 -7.23 7.71 26.95
N SER A 319 -6.80 7.19 25.80
CA SER A 319 -7.59 7.24 24.59
C SER A 319 -8.80 6.32 24.70
N PHE A 320 -9.93 6.77 24.15
CA PHE A 320 -11.18 6.03 24.21
C PHE A 320 -11.97 6.24 22.92
N LEU A 321 -12.44 5.14 22.35
CA LEU A 321 -13.29 5.13 21.16
C LEU A 321 -14.64 4.55 21.58
N THR A 322 -15.72 5.25 21.27
CA THR A 322 -17.06 4.73 21.57
C THR A 322 -17.49 3.67 20.56
N GLU A 323 -18.46 2.86 20.96
CA GLU A 323 -19.20 2.04 20.02
C GLU A 323 -19.93 2.90 18.97
N VAL A 324 -20.16 2.31 17.81
CA VAL A 324 -20.95 2.91 16.72
C VAL A 324 -22.42 2.92 17.13
N ALA A 325 -23.08 4.08 16.99
CA ALA A 325 -24.48 4.25 17.33
C ALA A 325 -25.17 5.30 16.44
N ASP A 326 -26.48 5.15 16.26
CA ASP A 326 -27.36 6.22 15.77
C ASP A 326 -27.71 7.15 16.94
N SER A 327 -26.74 8.00 17.30
CA SER A 327 -26.83 8.95 18.42
C SER A 327 -26.00 10.20 18.14
N ARG A 328 -26.40 11.32 18.76
CA ARG A 328 -25.60 12.56 18.80
C ARG A 328 -24.98 12.81 20.18
N LEU A 329 -25.18 11.90 21.13
CA LEU A 329 -24.68 11.98 22.50
C LEU A 329 -23.89 10.72 22.84
N PHE A 330 -22.66 10.91 23.31
CA PHE A 330 -21.72 9.83 23.59
C PHE A 330 -21.09 10.03 24.97
N ASN A 331 -21.07 8.96 25.77
CA ASN A 331 -20.50 8.98 27.12
C ASN A 331 -19.05 8.53 27.11
N VAL A 332 -18.18 9.32 27.73
CA VAL A 332 -16.79 8.97 28.02
C VAL A 332 -16.68 8.64 29.50
N PRO A 333 -16.24 7.44 29.89
CA PRO A 333 -16.23 7.03 31.29
C PRO A 333 -15.22 7.84 32.11
N SER A 334 -15.49 8.00 33.42
CA SER A 334 -14.63 8.78 34.32
C SER A 334 -13.18 8.28 34.39
N THR A 335 -12.96 6.99 34.18
CA THR A 335 -11.63 6.35 34.12
C THR A 335 -10.76 6.90 32.99
N GLN A 336 -11.35 7.50 31.95
CA GLN A 336 -10.65 8.06 30.79
C GLN A 336 -10.43 9.58 30.91
N ILE A 337 -10.85 10.21 32.01
CA ILE A 337 -10.72 11.65 32.23
C ILE A 337 -9.40 11.97 32.96
N ALA A 338 -9.12 11.26 34.04
CA ALA A 338 -8.03 11.61 34.96
C ALA A 338 -6.63 11.54 34.33
N GLN A 339 -6.46 10.67 33.34
CA GLN A 339 -5.18 10.46 32.62
C GLN A 339 -4.74 11.69 31.81
N HIS A 340 -5.65 12.66 31.64
CA HIS A 340 -5.44 13.88 30.85
C HIS A 340 -5.41 15.16 31.68
N PHE A 341 -5.35 15.09 33.01
CA PHE A 341 -5.30 16.30 33.84
C PHE A 341 -4.11 17.20 33.48
N GLY A 342 -4.40 18.49 33.26
CA GLY A 342 -3.41 19.48 32.83
C GLY A 342 -3.01 19.39 31.36
N LYS A 343 -3.60 18.48 30.58
CA LYS A 343 -3.28 18.25 29.16
C LYS A 343 -4.37 18.77 28.24
N SER A 344 -4.01 18.91 26.96
CA SER A 344 -4.96 19.15 25.88
C SER A 344 -5.02 17.96 24.95
N ILE A 345 -6.24 17.52 24.64
CA ILE A 345 -6.50 16.35 23.79
C ILE A 345 -7.43 16.72 22.64
N PRO A 346 -7.32 16.05 21.48
CA PRO A 346 -8.34 16.15 20.44
C PRO A 346 -9.57 15.31 20.81
N VAL A 347 -10.74 15.81 20.45
CA VAL A 347 -12.01 15.08 20.45
C VAL A 347 -12.66 15.29 19.08
N TYR A 348 -13.07 14.21 18.43
CA TYR A 348 -13.71 14.24 17.11
C TYR A 348 -14.66 13.05 16.95
N TYR A 349 -15.50 13.06 15.91
CA TYR A 349 -16.40 11.95 15.61
C TYR A 349 -16.26 11.50 14.16
N GLU A 350 -16.71 10.28 13.93
CA GLU A 350 -16.66 9.60 12.64
C GLU A 350 -18.08 9.24 12.22
N VAL A 351 -18.48 9.62 11.01
CA VAL A 351 -19.81 9.31 10.45
C VAL A 351 -19.65 8.23 9.40
N PHE A 352 -20.41 7.14 9.53
CA PHE A 352 -20.42 6.01 8.62
C PHE A 352 -21.70 6.06 7.78
N GLU A 353 -21.55 6.13 6.46
CA GLU A 353 -22.66 6.14 5.53
C GLU A 353 -23.23 4.73 5.39
N ASN A 354 -24.47 4.51 5.83
CA ASN A 354 -25.10 3.18 5.89
C ASN A 354 -24.22 2.11 6.58
N SER A 355 -23.48 2.50 7.62
CA SER A 355 -22.51 1.65 8.32
C SER A 355 -21.38 1.07 7.44
N ALA A 356 -21.13 1.67 6.28
CA ALA A 356 -20.01 1.32 5.42
C ALA A 356 -18.73 2.08 5.80
N ASP A 357 -17.59 1.42 5.64
CA ASP A 357 -16.28 2.05 5.62
C ASP A 357 -15.96 2.60 4.20
N PRO A 358 -15.13 3.66 4.07
CA PRO A 358 -14.51 4.44 5.14
C PRO A 358 -15.47 5.49 5.74
N SER A 359 -15.22 5.86 7.00
CA SER A 359 -15.95 6.92 7.68
C SER A 359 -15.51 8.33 7.26
N TYR A 360 -16.40 9.29 7.49
CA TYR A 360 -16.15 10.71 7.32
C TYR A 360 -15.78 11.32 8.67
N LEU A 361 -14.65 12.01 8.75
CA LEU A 361 -14.17 12.63 9.98
C LEU A 361 -14.75 14.04 10.16
N SER A 362 -15.10 14.37 11.40
CA SER A 362 -15.38 15.74 11.80
C SER A 362 -14.12 16.58 11.91
N ASP A 363 -14.31 17.91 11.94
CA ASP A 363 -13.29 18.81 12.49
C ASP A 363 -12.96 18.41 13.93
N ARG A 364 -11.71 18.67 14.35
CA ARG A 364 -11.23 18.34 15.70
C ARG A 364 -11.57 19.45 16.70
N HIS A 365 -12.02 19.05 17.89
CA HIS A 365 -12.17 19.92 19.06
C HIS A 365 -10.98 19.73 20.02
N THR A 366 -10.27 20.81 20.36
CA THR A 366 -9.19 20.77 21.35
C THR A 366 -9.75 20.96 22.75
N LEU A 367 -9.81 19.88 23.53
CA LEU A 367 -10.24 19.92 24.92
C LEU A 367 -9.04 20.01 25.86
N THR A 368 -8.93 21.09 26.63
CA THR A 368 -7.99 21.18 27.75
C THR A 368 -8.66 20.71 29.03
N ILE A 369 -8.17 19.65 29.63
CA ILE A 369 -8.65 19.18 30.93
C ILE A 369 -7.80 19.86 31.99
N LEU A 370 -8.44 20.60 32.90
CA LEU A 370 -7.71 21.37 33.92
C LEU A 370 -7.01 20.44 34.92
N GLY A 371 -6.03 20.99 35.64
CA GLY A 371 -5.43 20.28 36.77
C GLY A 371 -6.46 20.08 37.88
N MET A 372 -6.37 18.95 38.57
CA MET A 372 -7.21 18.68 39.73
C MET A 372 -6.69 19.43 40.96
N THR A 373 -7.60 19.94 41.78
CA THR A 373 -7.29 20.53 43.10
C THR A 373 -8.04 19.78 44.19
N GLY A 374 -7.74 20.08 45.47
CA GLY A 374 -8.43 19.45 46.60
C GLY A 374 -7.92 18.05 46.97
N PHE A 375 -6.68 17.71 46.60
CA PHE A 375 -6.01 16.52 47.12
C PHE A 375 -5.76 16.62 48.63
N PRO A 376 -5.83 15.49 49.38
CA PRO A 376 -5.61 15.48 50.82
C PRO A 376 -4.15 15.73 51.18
N VAL A 377 -3.90 16.16 52.41
CA VAL A 377 -2.54 16.23 53.00
C VAL A 377 -2.22 14.85 53.58
N VAL A 378 -1.02 14.32 53.32
CA VAL A 378 -0.56 13.08 53.95
C VAL A 378 -0.47 13.25 55.47
N GLN A 379 -0.83 12.20 56.21
CA GLN A 379 -0.81 12.17 57.68
C GLN A 379 0.31 11.25 58.16
N CYS A 380 0.91 11.57 59.30
CA CYS A 380 1.94 10.74 59.94
C CYS A 380 1.50 10.41 61.38
N ASP A 381 1.56 9.15 61.78
CA ASP A 381 1.10 8.67 63.10
C ASP A 381 1.96 9.17 64.27
N LYS A 382 3.20 9.61 63.99
CA LYS A 382 4.14 10.19 64.96
C LYS A 382 4.22 11.72 64.95
N VAL A 383 3.28 12.39 64.26
CA VAL A 383 3.22 13.86 64.25
C VAL A 383 2.16 14.36 65.22
N SER A 384 2.56 15.24 66.12
CA SER A 384 1.67 15.98 67.04
C SER A 384 2.03 17.46 67.03
N GLY A 385 1.07 18.34 66.79
CA GLY A 385 1.32 19.80 66.76
C GLY A 385 2.37 20.24 65.72
N ALA A 386 2.44 19.56 64.57
CA ALA A 386 3.47 19.73 63.53
C ALA A 386 4.91 19.37 63.95
N ILE A 387 5.07 18.64 65.06
CA ILE A 387 6.35 18.14 65.54
C ILE A 387 6.40 16.62 65.34
N LEU A 388 7.54 16.13 64.86
CA LEU A 388 7.91 14.71 64.86
C LEU A 388 9.12 14.54 65.77
N SER A 389 8.93 13.94 66.95
CA SER A 389 10.04 13.66 67.87
C SER A 389 10.61 12.27 67.63
N LEU A 390 11.94 12.17 67.57
CA LEU A 390 12.65 10.89 67.49
C LEU A 390 12.47 10.05 68.76
N GLN A 391 12.09 10.64 69.90
CA GLN A 391 11.79 9.92 71.15
C GLN A 391 10.50 9.10 71.06
N ASP A 392 9.52 9.54 70.26
CA ASP A 392 8.23 8.85 70.06
C ASP A 392 8.36 7.60 69.16
N ILE A 393 9.56 7.36 68.63
CA ILE A 393 9.89 6.23 67.77
C ILE A 393 10.90 5.33 68.51
N PRO A 394 10.57 4.05 68.77
CA PRO A 394 11.52 3.09 69.35
C PRO A 394 12.77 2.91 68.47
N GLU A 395 13.89 2.46 69.06
CA GLU A 395 15.06 2.05 68.27
C GLU A 395 14.71 0.89 67.33
N GLY A 396 15.10 0.98 66.05
CA GLY A 396 14.64 0.08 64.99
C GLY A 396 13.18 0.28 64.55
N GLY A 397 12.47 1.25 65.12
CA GLY A 397 11.09 1.59 64.76
C GLY A 397 10.97 2.53 63.56
N TYR A 398 9.73 2.88 63.22
CA TYR A 398 9.37 3.70 62.08
C TYR A 398 8.21 4.66 62.40
N ALA A 399 8.09 5.71 61.60
CA ALA A 399 6.89 6.53 61.50
C ALA A 399 6.09 6.12 60.24
N GLN A 400 4.78 5.97 60.37
CA GLN A 400 3.89 5.48 59.33
C GLN A 400 3.10 6.64 58.71
N PHE A 401 3.15 6.72 57.38
CA PHE A 401 2.34 7.66 56.63
C PHE A 401 1.01 7.01 56.22
N LYS A 402 -0.05 7.81 56.23
CA LYS A 402 -1.38 7.42 55.75
C LYS A 402 -1.97 8.52 54.89
N LEU A 403 -2.72 8.13 53.88
CA LEU A 403 -3.30 9.05 52.90
C LEU A 403 -4.80 8.82 52.81
N ASP A 404 -5.59 9.88 52.98
CA ASP A 404 -7.04 9.81 52.78
C ASP A 404 -7.35 9.66 51.28
N SER A 405 -8.56 9.20 50.94
CA SER A 405 -9.01 9.07 49.54
C SER A 405 -8.99 10.41 48.79
N TRP A 406 -8.82 10.33 47.47
CA TRP A 406 -8.89 11.49 46.59
C TRP A 406 -9.84 11.27 45.41
N SER A 407 -10.23 12.36 44.75
CA SER A 407 -11.08 12.29 43.56
C SER A 407 -10.39 11.51 42.44
N PHE A 408 -11.15 10.63 41.79
CA PHE A 408 -10.68 9.70 40.76
C PHE A 408 -9.70 8.63 41.25
N MET A 409 -9.53 8.39 42.56
CA MET A 409 -8.67 7.32 43.08
C MET A 409 -8.98 5.96 42.42
N GLY A 410 -7.93 5.29 41.95
CA GLY A 410 -8.01 4.02 41.21
C GLY A 410 -6.72 3.23 41.37
N THR A 411 -6.80 1.90 41.26
CA THR A 411 -5.66 0.98 41.44
C THR A 411 -4.70 0.95 40.24
N ASP A 412 -5.05 1.62 39.16
CA ASP A 412 -4.24 1.85 37.97
C ASP A 412 -3.29 3.07 38.11
N GLN A 413 -3.35 3.77 39.24
CA GLN A 413 -2.53 4.93 39.56
C GLN A 413 -1.26 4.56 40.32
N PHE A 414 -0.29 5.46 40.29
CA PHE A 414 0.98 5.34 41.00
C PHE A 414 1.19 6.53 41.92
N ILE A 415 1.70 6.30 43.12
CA ILE A 415 2.04 7.34 44.09
C ILE A 415 3.53 7.33 44.40
N THR A 416 4.11 8.52 44.52
CA THR A 416 5.46 8.73 45.04
C THR A 416 5.37 9.61 46.27
N ILE A 417 6.04 9.20 47.34
CA ILE A 417 6.13 9.92 48.60
C ILE A 417 7.58 10.08 48.97
N ASP A 418 8.02 11.32 49.16
CA ASP A 418 9.38 11.63 49.53
C ASP A 418 9.43 12.63 50.68
N VAL A 419 10.34 12.39 51.64
CA VAL A 419 10.62 13.29 52.76
C VAL A 419 11.87 14.10 52.43
N ARG A 420 11.73 15.42 52.43
CA ARG A 420 12.84 16.34 52.15
C ARG A 420 13.21 17.13 53.39
N GLY A 421 14.50 17.36 53.58
CA GLY A 421 15.02 18.13 54.70
C GLY A 421 16.50 18.43 54.53
N VAL A 422 17.10 19.01 55.56
CA VAL A 422 18.54 19.29 55.59
C VAL A 422 19.27 18.08 56.18
N SER A 423 20.32 17.62 55.51
CA SER A 423 21.20 16.53 55.94
C SER A 423 22.00 16.94 57.19
N GLY A 424 22.11 16.03 58.17
CA GLY A 424 22.94 16.24 59.35
C GLY A 424 24.43 15.98 59.14
N ALA A 425 24.83 15.50 57.96
CA ALA A 425 26.23 15.22 57.65
C ALA A 425 26.96 16.42 57.00
N ASP A 426 26.27 17.16 56.15
CA ASP A 426 26.86 18.15 55.23
C ASP A 426 25.99 19.41 55.02
N ASP A 427 24.87 19.56 55.75
CA ASP A 427 23.92 20.67 55.63
C ASP A 427 23.29 20.84 54.23
N GLU A 428 23.37 19.83 53.36
CA GLU A 428 22.78 19.83 52.02
C GLU A 428 21.35 19.24 52.00
N LEU A 429 20.63 19.37 50.88
CA LEU A 429 19.29 18.79 50.70
C LEU A 429 19.34 17.26 50.72
N LEU A 430 18.72 16.65 51.72
CA LEU A 430 18.48 15.20 51.79
C LEU A 430 17.05 14.88 51.34
N ILE A 431 16.91 13.84 50.53
CA ILE A 431 15.63 13.29 50.07
C ILE A 431 15.60 11.81 50.39
N VAL A 432 14.60 11.38 51.17
CA VAL A 432 14.34 9.97 51.48
C VAL A 432 13.03 9.57 50.82
N ASN A 433 13.09 8.67 49.84
CA ASN A 433 11.91 8.12 49.18
C ASN A 433 11.24 7.09 50.11
N VAL A 434 10.00 7.37 50.50
CA VAL A 434 9.14 6.48 51.30
C VAL A 434 8.43 5.48 50.38
N LEU A 435 7.87 6.00 49.29
CA LEU A 435 7.28 5.23 48.20
C LEU A 435 7.78 5.84 46.89
N ASP A 436 8.12 4.99 45.93
CA ASP A 436 8.55 5.43 44.60
C ASP A 436 7.79 4.63 43.54
N GLU A 437 7.04 5.35 42.70
CA GLU A 437 6.15 4.78 41.67
C GLU A 437 5.34 3.60 42.19
N TYR A 438 4.80 3.72 43.41
CA TYR A 438 4.11 2.64 44.08
C TYR A 438 2.66 2.57 43.60
N PRO A 439 2.16 1.43 43.10
CA PRO A 439 0.78 1.33 42.65
C PRO A 439 -0.19 1.51 43.82
N VAL A 440 -1.28 2.23 43.59
CA VAL A 440 -2.32 2.42 44.60
C VAL A 440 -2.93 1.05 44.95
N PRO A 441 -2.83 0.59 46.21
CA PRO A 441 -3.08 -0.82 46.54
C PRO A 441 -4.56 -1.20 46.48
N LEU A 442 -5.44 -0.26 46.80
CA LEU A 442 -6.90 -0.43 46.82
C LEU A 442 -7.58 0.93 46.84
N VAL A 443 -8.87 0.99 46.50
CA VAL A 443 -9.70 2.18 46.65
C VAL A 443 -10.45 2.09 47.99
N ALA A 444 -10.09 2.95 48.94
CA ALA A 444 -10.76 3.08 50.24
C ALA A 444 -10.63 4.50 50.78
N ASP A 445 -11.43 4.83 51.80
CA ASP A 445 -11.44 6.14 52.46
C ASP A 445 -10.06 6.59 52.95
N ARG A 446 -9.19 5.63 53.29
CA ARG A 446 -7.82 5.87 53.73
C ARG A 446 -6.94 4.65 53.45
N ILE A 447 -5.69 4.88 53.02
CA ILE A 447 -4.69 3.85 52.74
C ILE A 447 -3.42 4.07 53.56
N ASP A 448 -2.67 2.98 53.78
CA ASP A 448 -1.30 3.05 54.27
C ASP A 448 -0.38 3.53 53.15
N ALA A 449 0.47 4.51 53.46
CA ALA A 449 1.25 5.27 52.49
C ALA A 449 2.76 5.16 52.77
N GLY A 450 3.19 3.97 53.20
CA GLY A 450 4.59 3.67 53.51
C GLY A 450 5.05 4.13 54.89
N VAL A 451 6.33 3.88 55.16
CA VAL A 451 6.97 4.16 56.46
C VAL A 451 8.35 4.77 56.25
N ILE A 452 8.80 5.61 57.18
CA ILE A 452 10.19 6.09 57.25
C ILE A 452 10.83 5.59 58.54
N SER A 453 12.03 5.02 58.44
CA SER A 453 12.70 4.44 59.60
C SER A 453 13.29 5.52 60.51
N LYS A 454 13.43 5.22 61.81
CA LYS A 454 14.16 6.10 62.74
C LYS A 454 15.59 6.35 62.29
N THR A 455 16.22 5.38 61.64
CA THR A 455 17.58 5.49 61.10
C THR A 455 17.65 6.55 60.00
N ASP A 456 16.70 6.54 59.06
CA ASP A 456 16.65 7.54 57.99
C ASP A 456 16.31 8.93 58.54
N LEU A 457 15.43 9.01 59.53
CA LEU A 457 15.10 10.28 60.20
C LEU A 457 16.33 10.88 60.92
N LYS A 458 17.21 10.06 61.51
CA LYS A 458 18.47 10.50 62.14
C LYS A 458 19.48 11.06 61.14
N ALA A 459 19.31 10.82 59.84
CA ALA A 459 20.17 11.40 58.81
C ALA A 459 19.86 12.88 58.54
N PHE A 460 18.69 13.37 58.97
CA PHE A 460 18.34 14.79 58.87
C PHE A 460 18.81 15.57 60.11
N ASN A 461 19.02 16.88 59.93
CA ASN A 461 19.30 17.80 61.02
C ASN A 461 18.09 17.96 61.94
N ILE A 462 18.31 17.82 63.25
CA ILE A 462 17.33 18.17 64.28
C ILE A 462 17.07 19.68 64.31
N ASP A 463 15.90 20.08 64.83
CA ASP A 463 15.41 21.46 64.88
C ASP A 463 15.27 22.12 63.49
N THR A 464 15.21 21.31 62.42
CA THR A 464 14.93 21.77 61.05
C THR A 464 13.58 21.27 60.53
N GLN A 465 13.08 21.94 59.50
CA GLN A 465 11.80 21.59 58.86
C GLN A 465 11.98 20.43 57.88
N LEU A 466 11.10 19.44 57.99
CA LEU A 466 10.88 18.41 56.97
C LEU A 466 9.64 18.75 56.12
N ASP A 467 9.73 18.47 54.83
CA ASP A 467 8.66 18.62 53.84
C ASP A 467 8.36 17.24 53.24
N VAL A 468 7.23 16.65 53.62
CA VAL A 468 6.75 15.39 53.05
C VAL A 468 5.87 15.70 51.85
N ARG A 469 6.34 15.29 50.67
CA ARG A 469 5.67 15.53 49.40
C ARG A 469 5.03 14.24 48.91
N VAL A 470 3.81 14.38 48.42
CA VAL A 470 3.08 13.29 47.76
C VAL A 470 2.74 13.72 46.35
N ARG A 471 2.98 12.83 45.39
CA ARG A 471 2.60 12.98 43.99
C ARG A 471 1.87 11.74 43.51
N VAL A 472 0.88 11.92 42.64
CA VAL A 472 0.13 10.83 42.01
C VAL A 472 0.22 10.93 40.49
N SER A 473 0.40 9.81 39.81
CA SER A 473 0.25 9.70 38.36
C SER A 473 -1.03 8.94 38.02
N PHE A 474 -1.78 9.49 37.06
CA PHE A 474 -3.00 8.91 36.49
C PHE A 474 -2.77 8.28 35.11
N ASP A 475 -1.55 8.36 34.60
CA ASP A 475 -1.24 8.13 33.18
C ASP A 475 0.01 7.27 33.02
N GLN A 476 0.13 6.22 33.84
CA GLN A 476 1.24 5.26 33.81
C GLN A 476 2.61 5.95 33.96
N THR A 477 2.73 6.77 35.01
CA THR A 477 3.95 7.51 35.43
C THR A 477 4.46 8.59 34.46
N LEU A 478 3.72 8.87 33.37
CA LEU A 478 4.08 9.90 32.39
C LEU A 478 4.00 11.33 32.94
N SER A 479 3.03 11.60 33.82
CA SER A 479 2.90 12.89 34.49
C SER A 479 2.44 12.73 35.94
N TRP A 480 2.70 13.77 36.74
CA TRP A 480 2.54 13.72 38.19
C TRP A 480 1.78 14.95 38.70
N GLN A 481 0.72 14.71 39.45
CA GLN A 481 -0.04 15.73 40.17
C GLN A 481 0.43 15.80 41.62
N SER A 482 0.63 17.01 42.11
CA SER A 482 1.14 17.24 43.47
C SER A 482 0.00 17.40 44.47
N PHE A 483 0.13 16.72 45.60
CA PHE A 483 -0.72 16.93 46.77
C PHE A 483 -0.15 18.09 47.59
N PRO A 484 -0.95 18.71 48.47
CA PRO A 484 -0.43 19.61 49.48
C PRO A 484 0.61 18.91 50.37
N SER A 485 1.77 19.54 50.55
CA SER A 485 2.85 19.08 51.42
C SER A 485 2.44 19.02 52.89
N LEU A 486 2.88 17.97 53.60
CA LEU A 486 2.92 17.97 55.07
C LEU A 486 4.26 18.57 55.52
N ARG A 487 4.20 19.72 56.21
CA ARG A 487 5.38 20.37 56.80
C ARG A 487 5.42 20.12 58.29
N LEU A 488 6.55 19.64 58.80
CA LEU A 488 6.75 19.33 60.21
C LEU A 488 8.18 19.69 60.65
N MET A 489 8.41 19.87 61.95
CA MET A 489 9.74 20.10 62.52
C MET A 489 10.25 18.79 63.15
N LEU A 490 11.50 18.43 62.83
CA LEU A 490 12.16 17.25 63.41
C LEU A 490 12.74 17.62 64.77
N TYR A 491 12.30 16.93 65.82
CA TYR A 491 12.81 17.09 67.17
C TYR A 491 13.60 15.85 67.63
N PRO A 492 14.57 16.02 68.53
CA PRO A 492 15.36 14.92 69.08
C PRO A 492 14.53 13.87 69.85
#